data_AF-A0A6C0IH03-F1
#
_entry.id   AF-A0A6C0IH03-F1
#
_cell.length_a   1.000
_cell.length_b   1.000
_cell.length_c   1.000
_cell.angle_alpha   90.00
_cell.angle_beta   90.00
_cell.angle_gamma   90.00
#
_symmetry.space_group_name_H-M   'P 1'
#
loop_
_entity.id
_entity.type
_entity.pdbx_description
1 polymer ?
#
loop_
_entity_poly.entity_id
_entity_poly.type
_entity_poly.pdbx_seq_one_letter_code
_entity_poly.pdbx_strand_id
1 'polypeptide(L)'
;MDEKDENITKLTKLYDNLSYLDQYGNSVILIILITSILFLLISYSYIMINIVPIRNNWVGERCKPYIIPFAGIINAPEGTSITDFTQENFTYCMQNVTSSLAENAVSPLTFVTSSLTMVANIIQNSINAIREMVNNIRNSITSVTQEIMARLMNFIVPLQQIVIKIKDMLMKTQGVFTGAIYTLFGVYYTLKSFLGAVAELVIKILIVFAIVIAILWIFPFTWGAAAAGTGVFAIIAAFMTYILVFMKDVLHVQVGLTIPKLKCFDKNTLIQLKDGCEKKIIDICLGDILLNDGIVTAKFKVAKEGSHMYVLNNVIVSDTHMVLYNDKFIQVSKHPFARKLAFYDEKYLYCLNTTKKEIVINGTVFSDWDEVDAIEICCLENEAKEYGFLNETKHEKEKDDLLIHKYLDSGFVSSTTIKLKNGETKQINKIEINDVLENGEKVYGIVEIDGENIDNQYVYYLGNNNIIEGAPNLVFYDNNNKINTTLDLNLYASNNCKKIRKKTDTKLFHLLTTSETFVVNGIKFKDYNASIDIFLEK
;
A
#
# COMPACT_ATOMS: atom_id res chain seq x y z
N MET A 1 8.19 -32.80 -130.42
CA MET A 1 6.86 -32.63 -131.02
C MET A 1 5.84 -32.55 -129.90
N ASP A 2 5.31 -31.40 -129.54
CA ASP A 2 5.64 -30.03 -129.89
C ASP A 2 5.21 -29.17 -128.69
N GLU A 3 5.95 -28.10 -128.41
CA GLU A 3 5.64 -27.02 -127.46
C GLU A 3 4.19 -26.48 -127.60
N LYS A 4 3.53 -26.82 -128.70
CA LYS A 4 2.11 -26.61 -128.99
C LYS A 4 1.16 -27.40 -128.07
N ASP A 5 1.46 -28.65 -127.72
CA ASP A 5 0.60 -29.48 -126.86
C ASP A 5 0.69 -29.08 -125.38
N GLU A 6 1.87 -28.65 -124.91
CA GLU A 6 2.03 -28.14 -123.54
C GLU A 6 1.27 -26.83 -123.35
N ASN A 7 1.29 -25.94 -124.36
CA ASN A 7 0.52 -24.70 -124.33
C ASN A 7 -0.98 -24.95 -124.36
N ILE A 8 -1.48 -25.94 -125.13
CA ILE A 8 -2.90 -26.33 -125.12
C ILE A 8 -3.30 -26.91 -123.76
N THR A 9 -2.43 -27.70 -123.12
CA THR A 9 -2.67 -28.32 -121.81
C THR A 9 -2.64 -27.28 -120.67
N LYS A 10 -1.76 -26.26 -120.75
CA LYS A 10 -1.77 -25.10 -119.84
C LYS A 10 -3.03 -24.25 -120.02
N LEU A 11 -3.50 -24.07 -121.26
CA LEU A 11 -4.73 -23.33 -121.53
C LEU A 11 -5.96 -24.05 -120.96
N THR A 12 -6.05 -25.36 -121.10
CA THR A 12 -7.17 -26.16 -120.55
C THR A 12 -7.18 -26.16 -119.02
N LYS A 13 -6.00 -26.24 -118.37
CA LYS A 13 -5.89 -26.12 -116.90
C LYS A 13 -6.28 -24.76 -116.33
N LEU A 14 -6.25 -23.67 -117.12
CA LEU A 14 -6.71 -22.35 -116.67
C LEU A 14 -8.24 -22.25 -116.58
N TYR A 15 -8.97 -23.14 -117.28
CA TYR A 15 -10.44 -23.18 -117.25
C TYR A 15 -11.00 -24.33 -116.41
N ASP A 16 -10.16 -25.26 -115.94
CA ASP A 16 -10.53 -26.31 -114.99
C ASP A 16 -10.77 -25.70 -113.59
N ASN A 17 -11.89 -26.06 -112.93
CA ASN A 17 -12.34 -25.61 -111.59
C ASN A 17 -12.82 -24.16 -111.41
N LEU A 18 -13.07 -23.39 -112.48
CA LEU A 18 -13.77 -22.11 -112.33
C LEU A 18 -15.26 -22.35 -111.99
N SER A 19 -15.77 -21.70 -110.93
CA SER A 19 -17.20 -21.75 -110.61
C SER A 19 -18.03 -20.97 -111.65
N TYR A 20 -19.34 -21.17 -111.69
CA TYR A 20 -20.22 -20.42 -112.59
C TYR A 20 -20.06 -18.89 -112.44
N LEU A 21 -19.84 -18.42 -111.20
CA LEU A 21 -19.56 -17.00 -110.93
C LEU A 21 -18.14 -16.58 -111.32
N ASP A 22 -17.17 -17.49 -111.40
CA ASP A 22 -15.81 -17.15 -111.85
C ASP A 22 -15.73 -17.05 -113.39
N GLN A 23 -16.47 -17.90 -114.11
CA GLN A 23 -16.54 -17.86 -115.58
C GLN A 23 -17.47 -16.75 -116.09
N TYR A 24 -18.64 -16.60 -115.45
CA TYR A 24 -19.71 -15.70 -115.90
C TYR A 24 -20.01 -14.58 -114.91
N GLY A 25 -19.16 -14.31 -113.91
CA GLY A 25 -19.40 -13.28 -112.90
C GLY A 25 -19.70 -11.92 -113.50
N ASN A 26 -18.98 -11.54 -114.56
CA ASN A 26 -19.27 -10.31 -115.31
C ASN A 26 -20.66 -10.36 -115.95
N SER A 27 -21.06 -11.50 -116.54
CA SER A 27 -22.41 -11.69 -117.10
C SER A 27 -23.50 -11.71 -116.04
N VAL A 28 -23.26 -12.31 -114.87
CA VAL A 28 -24.22 -12.37 -113.74
C VAL A 28 -24.41 -10.99 -113.12
N ILE A 29 -23.32 -10.26 -112.86
CA ILE A 29 -23.38 -8.88 -112.39
C ILE A 29 -24.07 -8.00 -113.43
N LEU A 30 -23.76 -8.17 -114.72
CA LEU A 30 -24.43 -7.44 -115.80
C LEU A 30 -25.93 -7.76 -115.84
N ILE A 31 -26.35 -9.02 -115.66
CA ILE A 31 -27.76 -9.41 -115.56
C ILE A 31 -28.41 -8.80 -114.32
N ILE A 32 -27.79 -8.88 -113.14
CA ILE A 32 -28.31 -8.26 -111.91
C ILE A 32 -28.47 -6.75 -112.13
N LEU A 33 -27.50 -6.10 -112.75
CA LEU A 33 -27.51 -4.66 -113.00
C LEU A 33 -28.58 -4.30 -114.04
N ILE A 34 -28.69 -5.03 -115.17
CA ILE A 34 -29.73 -4.83 -116.18
C ILE A 34 -31.13 -5.07 -115.59
N THR A 35 -31.31 -6.14 -114.83
CA THR A 35 -32.59 -6.46 -114.18
C THR A 35 -32.94 -5.44 -113.09
N SER A 36 -31.96 -4.95 -112.34
CA SER A 36 -32.16 -3.88 -111.35
C SER A 36 -32.52 -2.57 -112.02
N ILE A 37 -31.84 -2.19 -113.11
CA ILE A 37 -32.20 -1.02 -113.91
C ILE A 37 -33.60 -1.17 -114.50
N LEU A 38 -33.93 -2.33 -115.07
CA LEU A 38 -35.25 -2.61 -115.61
C LEU A 38 -36.31 -2.54 -114.51
N PHE A 39 -36.05 -3.11 -113.34
CA PHE A 39 -36.93 -3.06 -112.19
C PHE A 39 -37.14 -1.63 -111.70
N LEU A 40 -36.08 -0.82 -111.61
CA LEU A 40 -36.16 0.59 -111.24
C LEU A 40 -36.94 1.39 -112.28
N LEU A 41 -36.72 1.15 -113.58
CA LEU A 41 -37.48 1.81 -114.66
C LEU A 41 -38.96 1.46 -114.63
N ILE A 42 -39.30 0.17 -114.51
CA ILE A 42 -40.70 -0.29 -114.40
C ILE A 42 -41.35 0.28 -113.14
N SER A 43 -40.65 0.22 -112.02
CA SER A 43 -41.12 0.77 -110.74
C SER A 43 -41.35 2.27 -110.85
N TYR A 44 -40.42 3.01 -111.47
CA TYR A 44 -40.55 4.44 -111.70
C TYR A 44 -41.77 4.77 -112.56
N SER A 45 -41.95 4.08 -113.70
CA SER A 45 -43.13 4.28 -114.56
C SER A 45 -44.43 3.95 -113.81
N TYR A 46 -44.47 2.86 -113.06
CA TYR A 46 -45.63 2.46 -112.27
C TYR A 46 -45.99 3.48 -111.17
N ILE A 47 -44.98 3.99 -110.47
CA ILE A 47 -45.14 5.01 -109.42
C ILE A 47 -45.63 6.32 -110.01
N MET A 48 -45.04 6.79 -111.10
CA MET A 48 -45.44 8.06 -111.72
C MET A 48 -46.88 8.04 -112.23
N ILE A 49 -47.36 6.90 -112.71
CA ILE A 49 -48.79 6.71 -113.08
C ILE A 49 -49.69 6.77 -111.83
N ASN A 50 -49.24 6.23 -110.70
CA ASN A 50 -50.04 6.05 -109.48
C ASN A 50 -49.63 6.97 -108.32
N ILE A 51 -49.02 8.13 -108.61
CA ILE A 51 -48.39 8.94 -107.56
C ILE A 51 -49.39 9.50 -106.54
N VAL A 52 -50.60 9.84 -106.99
CA VAL A 52 -51.69 10.36 -106.14
C VAL A 52 -52.20 9.31 -105.14
N PRO A 53 -52.64 8.10 -105.55
CA PRO A 53 -53.09 7.09 -104.59
C PRO A 53 -51.98 6.62 -103.64
N ILE A 54 -50.73 6.53 -104.11
CA ILE A 54 -49.59 6.15 -103.26
C ILE A 54 -49.34 7.21 -102.18
N ARG A 55 -49.38 8.50 -102.53
CA ARG A 55 -49.18 9.59 -101.56
C ARG A 55 -50.31 9.63 -100.52
N ASN A 56 -51.55 9.39 -100.93
CA ASN A 56 -52.70 9.37 -100.02
C ASN A 56 -52.64 8.23 -98.99
N ASN A 57 -52.00 7.09 -99.31
CA ASN A 57 -51.82 5.97 -98.39
C ASN A 57 -50.33 5.73 -98.05
N TRP A 58 -49.58 6.80 -97.81
CA TRP A 58 -48.13 6.72 -97.64
C TRP A 58 -47.68 5.72 -96.55
N VAL A 59 -48.37 5.69 -95.41
CA VAL A 59 -47.98 4.86 -94.26
C VAL A 59 -47.99 3.36 -94.59
N GLY A 60 -48.97 2.89 -95.38
CA GLY A 60 -49.08 1.48 -95.79
C GLY A 60 -48.23 1.12 -97.01
N GLU A 61 -47.84 2.10 -97.82
CA GLU A 61 -47.14 1.90 -99.09
C GLU A 61 -45.61 2.06 -98.95
N ARG A 62 -45.12 2.90 -98.02
CA ARG A 62 -43.71 3.32 -97.94
C ARG A 62 -42.66 2.22 -97.76
N CYS A 63 -43.04 1.06 -97.24
CA CYS A 63 -42.15 -0.08 -97.03
C CYS A 63 -42.27 -1.17 -98.11
N LYS A 64 -43.04 -0.93 -99.19
CA LYS A 64 -43.08 -1.86 -100.32
C LYS A 64 -41.78 -1.76 -101.15
N PRO A 65 -41.14 -2.88 -101.55
CA PRO A 65 -39.81 -2.86 -102.17
C PRO A 65 -39.68 -2.01 -103.44
N TYR A 66 -40.74 -1.89 -104.24
CA TYR A 66 -40.74 -1.07 -105.45
C TYR A 66 -40.86 0.44 -105.16
N ILE A 67 -41.32 0.82 -103.97
CA ILE A 67 -41.54 2.22 -103.54
C ILE A 67 -40.31 2.80 -102.83
N ILE A 68 -39.62 1.96 -102.05
CA ILE A 68 -38.47 2.38 -101.23
C ILE A 68 -37.43 3.20 -102.02
N PRO A 69 -36.94 2.79 -103.21
CA PRO A 69 -35.91 3.53 -103.94
C PRO A 69 -36.35 4.93 -104.40
N PHE A 70 -37.65 5.20 -104.40
CA PHE A 70 -38.25 6.43 -104.92
C PHE A 70 -38.97 7.24 -103.83
N ALA A 71 -38.81 6.88 -102.56
CA ALA A 71 -39.57 7.48 -101.46
C ALA A 71 -39.44 9.02 -101.39
N GLY A 72 -38.24 9.56 -101.65
CA GLY A 72 -38.01 11.00 -101.72
C GLY A 72 -38.67 11.71 -102.88
N ILE A 73 -38.91 11.03 -104.01
CA ILE A 73 -39.63 11.61 -105.15
C ILE A 73 -41.14 11.68 -104.86
N ILE A 74 -41.64 10.75 -104.04
CA ILE A 74 -43.08 10.60 -103.82
C ILE A 74 -43.60 11.58 -102.76
N ASN A 75 -42.91 11.68 -101.62
CA ASN A 75 -43.43 12.36 -100.43
C ASN A 75 -42.36 13.04 -99.54
N ALA A 76 -41.26 13.54 -100.12
CA ALA A 76 -40.28 14.30 -99.34
C ALA A 76 -40.89 15.62 -98.81
N PRO A 77 -40.80 15.90 -97.49
CA PRO A 77 -41.26 17.15 -96.90
C PRO A 77 -40.36 18.34 -97.31
N GLU A 78 -40.93 19.55 -97.31
CA GLU A 78 -40.21 20.78 -97.63
C GLU A 78 -38.98 20.94 -96.71
N GLY A 79 -37.80 21.11 -97.32
CA GLY A 79 -36.53 21.26 -96.60
C GLY A 79 -35.66 19.99 -96.53
N THR A 80 -36.13 18.83 -96.97
CA THR A 80 -35.33 17.59 -97.07
C THR A 80 -34.88 17.31 -98.50
N SER A 81 -33.67 16.79 -98.68
CA SER A 81 -33.26 16.33 -100.00
C SER A 81 -33.93 14.99 -100.33
N ILE A 82 -34.17 14.75 -101.62
CA ILE A 82 -34.79 13.51 -102.11
C ILE A 82 -34.02 12.27 -101.63
N THR A 83 -32.69 12.35 -101.62
CA THR A 83 -31.82 11.25 -101.18
C THR A 83 -31.92 11.01 -99.68
N ASP A 84 -31.95 12.08 -98.88
CA ASP A 84 -31.99 11.97 -97.42
C ASP A 84 -33.30 11.32 -96.97
N PHE A 85 -34.43 11.78 -97.51
CA PHE A 85 -35.73 11.20 -97.17
C PHE A 85 -35.86 9.73 -97.63
N THR A 86 -35.25 9.38 -98.76
CA THR A 86 -35.22 8.00 -99.25
C THR A 86 -34.44 7.08 -98.30
N GLN A 87 -33.29 7.55 -97.80
CA GLN A 87 -32.47 6.82 -96.83
C GLN A 87 -33.14 6.70 -95.46
N GLU A 88 -33.77 7.78 -94.98
CA GLU A 88 -34.55 7.77 -93.75
C GLU A 88 -35.69 6.75 -93.81
N ASN A 89 -36.44 6.75 -94.93
CA ASN A 89 -37.54 5.81 -95.12
C ASN A 89 -37.06 4.36 -95.21
N PHE A 90 -35.93 4.10 -95.89
CA PHE A 90 -35.31 2.77 -95.91
C PHE A 90 -34.91 2.30 -94.51
N THR A 91 -34.24 3.17 -93.74
CA THR A 91 -33.77 2.86 -92.38
C THR A 91 -34.95 2.56 -91.46
N TYR A 92 -36.02 3.34 -91.56
CA TYR A 92 -37.25 3.13 -90.81
C TYR A 92 -37.88 1.76 -91.13
N CYS A 93 -38.02 1.43 -92.42
CA CYS A 93 -38.60 0.14 -92.83
C CYS A 93 -37.72 -1.04 -92.39
N MET A 94 -36.40 -0.90 -92.46
CA MET A 94 -35.45 -1.91 -91.98
C MET A 94 -35.55 -2.12 -90.47
N GLN A 95 -35.63 -1.03 -89.69
CA GLN A 95 -35.77 -1.07 -88.23
C GLN A 95 -37.11 -1.70 -87.81
N ASN A 96 -38.22 -1.38 -88.47
CA ASN A 96 -39.51 -2.00 -88.16
C ASN A 96 -39.52 -3.52 -88.40
N VAL A 97 -38.84 -3.99 -89.44
CA VAL A 97 -38.74 -5.42 -89.71
C VAL A 97 -37.86 -6.10 -88.64
N THR A 98 -36.75 -5.46 -88.24
CA THR A 98 -35.80 -6.04 -87.28
C THR A 98 -36.23 -5.93 -85.82
N SER A 99 -36.92 -4.86 -85.41
CA SER A 99 -37.42 -4.67 -84.03
C SER A 99 -38.45 -5.73 -83.64
N SER A 100 -39.36 -6.06 -84.55
CA SER A 100 -40.35 -7.13 -84.36
C SER A 100 -39.72 -8.51 -84.13
N LEU A 101 -38.52 -8.74 -84.66
CA LEU A 101 -37.76 -9.98 -84.45
C LEU A 101 -36.94 -9.93 -83.15
N ALA A 102 -36.35 -8.78 -82.82
CA ALA A 102 -35.53 -8.60 -81.62
C ALA A 102 -36.35 -8.65 -80.32
N GLU A 103 -37.57 -8.11 -80.32
CA GLU A 103 -38.45 -8.12 -79.14
C GLU A 103 -38.84 -9.54 -78.73
N ASN A 104 -39.17 -10.39 -79.70
CA ASN A 104 -39.46 -11.80 -79.47
C ASN A 104 -38.24 -12.59 -78.97
N ALA A 105 -37.03 -12.23 -79.41
CA ALA A 105 -35.80 -12.90 -78.99
C ALA A 105 -35.34 -12.53 -77.57
N VAL A 106 -35.57 -11.28 -77.14
CA VAL A 106 -35.07 -10.75 -75.85
C VAL A 106 -36.10 -10.88 -74.71
N SER A 107 -37.38 -11.10 -75.01
CA SER A 107 -38.46 -11.29 -74.03
C SER A 107 -38.17 -12.34 -72.93
N PRO A 108 -37.60 -13.53 -73.24
CA PRO A 108 -37.24 -14.49 -72.18
C PRO A 108 -36.20 -13.94 -71.20
N LEU A 109 -35.26 -13.12 -71.68
CA LEU A 109 -34.20 -12.55 -70.85
C LEU A 109 -34.75 -11.46 -69.91
N THR A 110 -35.70 -10.63 -70.37
CA THR A 110 -36.34 -9.60 -69.55
C THR A 110 -37.24 -10.19 -68.46
N PHE A 111 -37.87 -11.33 -68.73
CA PHE A 111 -38.61 -12.08 -67.71
C PHE A 111 -37.69 -12.60 -66.59
N VAL A 112 -36.51 -13.11 -66.94
CA VAL A 112 -35.53 -13.59 -65.94
C VAL A 112 -34.99 -12.45 -65.08
N THR A 113 -34.64 -11.31 -65.67
CA THR A 113 -34.10 -10.16 -64.91
C THR A 113 -35.13 -9.53 -63.98
N SER A 114 -36.39 -9.42 -64.41
CA SER A 114 -37.48 -8.96 -63.54
C SER A 114 -37.75 -9.93 -62.39
N SER A 115 -37.69 -11.24 -62.63
CA SER A 115 -37.81 -12.27 -61.59
C SER A 115 -36.67 -12.18 -60.56
N LEU A 116 -35.43 -12.03 -61.00
CA LEU A 116 -34.27 -11.84 -60.12
C LEU A 116 -34.39 -10.56 -59.28
N THR A 117 -34.89 -9.47 -59.89
CA THR A 117 -35.13 -8.21 -59.17
C THR A 117 -36.19 -8.36 -58.10
N MET A 118 -37.26 -9.11 -58.37
CA MET A 118 -38.29 -9.43 -57.37
C MET A 118 -37.71 -10.21 -56.19
N VAL A 119 -36.88 -11.23 -56.45
CA VAL A 119 -36.20 -12.00 -55.40
C VAL A 119 -35.29 -11.10 -54.56
N ALA A 120 -34.49 -10.23 -55.20
CA ALA A 120 -33.63 -9.28 -54.49
C ALA A 120 -34.42 -8.32 -53.59
N ASN A 121 -35.57 -7.82 -54.08
CA ASN A 121 -36.46 -6.96 -53.29
C ASN A 121 -37.06 -7.70 -52.08
N ILE A 122 -37.45 -8.96 -52.23
CA ILE A 122 -37.93 -9.79 -51.11
C ILE A 122 -36.85 -9.95 -50.05
N ILE A 123 -35.61 -10.23 -50.47
CA ILE A 123 -34.46 -10.35 -49.55
C ILE A 123 -34.21 -9.02 -48.83
N GLN A 124 -34.19 -7.91 -49.55
CA GLN A 124 -33.95 -6.58 -48.97
C GLN A 124 -35.01 -6.23 -47.91
N ASN A 125 -36.28 -6.49 -48.21
CA ASN A 125 -37.38 -6.25 -47.27
C ASN A 125 -37.27 -7.16 -46.05
N SER A 126 -36.89 -8.43 -46.23
CA SER A 126 -36.69 -9.38 -45.14
C SER A 126 -35.54 -8.95 -44.21
N ILE A 127 -34.42 -8.47 -44.77
CA ILE A 127 -33.29 -7.96 -43.99
C ILE A 127 -33.71 -6.72 -43.18
N ASN A 128 -34.47 -5.81 -43.78
CA ASN A 128 -34.95 -4.63 -43.08
C ASN A 128 -35.92 -4.99 -41.94
N ALA A 129 -36.82 -5.95 -42.15
CA ALA A 129 -37.70 -6.47 -41.11
C ALA A 129 -36.91 -7.12 -39.95
N ILE A 130 -35.84 -7.85 -40.26
CA ILE A 130 -34.93 -8.40 -39.24
C ILE A 130 -34.26 -7.28 -38.44
N ARG A 131 -33.76 -6.23 -39.11
CA ARG A 131 -33.13 -5.09 -38.43
C ARG A 131 -34.11 -4.39 -37.49
N GLU A 132 -35.36 -4.22 -37.91
CA GLU A 132 -36.41 -3.63 -37.08
C GLU A 132 -36.72 -4.51 -35.86
N MET A 133 -36.85 -5.82 -36.05
CA MET A 133 -37.01 -6.77 -34.95
C MET A 133 -35.84 -6.69 -33.96
N VAL A 134 -34.59 -6.63 -34.44
CA VAL A 134 -33.40 -6.48 -33.58
C VAL A 134 -33.42 -5.16 -32.81
N ASN A 135 -33.86 -4.06 -33.44
CA ASN A 135 -34.02 -2.77 -32.76
C ASN A 135 -35.09 -2.86 -31.66
N ASN A 136 -36.22 -3.51 -31.93
CA ASN A 136 -37.27 -3.72 -30.94
C ASN A 136 -36.76 -4.53 -29.75
N ILE A 137 -36.04 -5.64 -29.98
CA ILE A 137 -35.42 -6.45 -28.92
C ILE A 137 -34.44 -5.61 -28.09
N ARG A 138 -33.56 -4.85 -28.74
CA ARG A 138 -32.59 -3.99 -28.06
C ARG A 138 -33.27 -2.96 -27.17
N ASN A 139 -34.32 -2.32 -27.68
CA ASN A 139 -35.07 -1.30 -26.94
C ASN A 139 -35.79 -1.91 -25.74
N SER A 140 -36.40 -3.09 -25.89
CA SER A 140 -37.03 -3.82 -24.78
C SER A 140 -36.03 -4.25 -23.70
N ILE A 141 -34.84 -4.74 -24.08
CA ILE A 141 -33.80 -5.08 -23.10
C ILE A 141 -33.35 -3.83 -22.33
N THR A 142 -33.21 -2.70 -23.04
CA THR A 142 -32.80 -1.44 -22.44
C THR A 142 -33.83 -0.95 -21.43
N SER A 143 -35.13 -0.98 -21.77
CA SER A 143 -36.19 -0.54 -20.86
C SER A 143 -36.28 -1.42 -19.61
N VAL A 144 -36.18 -2.75 -19.77
CA VAL A 144 -36.17 -3.69 -18.64
C VAL A 144 -34.98 -3.44 -17.72
N THR A 145 -33.79 -3.25 -18.30
CA THR A 145 -32.57 -3.00 -17.52
C THR A 145 -32.66 -1.68 -16.76
N GLN A 146 -33.15 -0.63 -17.40
CA GLN A 146 -33.35 0.68 -16.77
C GLN A 146 -34.35 0.61 -15.61
N GLU A 147 -35.45 -0.12 -15.78
CA GLU A 147 -36.45 -0.28 -14.72
C GLU A 147 -35.89 -1.06 -13.52
N ILE A 148 -35.16 -2.15 -13.77
CA ILE A 148 -34.50 -2.92 -12.71
C ILE A 148 -33.48 -2.05 -11.97
N MET A 149 -32.64 -1.32 -12.69
CA MET A 149 -31.64 -0.43 -12.09
C MET A 149 -32.27 0.69 -11.27
N ALA A 150 -33.35 1.30 -11.76
CA ALA A 150 -34.09 2.32 -11.02
C ALA A 150 -34.66 1.78 -9.70
N ARG A 151 -35.28 0.58 -9.74
CA ARG A 151 -35.79 -0.09 -8.53
C ARG A 151 -34.66 -0.46 -7.57
N LEU A 152 -33.52 -0.94 -8.07
CA LEU A 152 -32.34 -1.24 -7.26
C LEU A 152 -31.78 0.01 -6.58
N MET A 153 -31.64 1.14 -7.30
CA MET A 153 -31.20 2.40 -6.70
C MET A 153 -32.14 2.88 -5.59
N ASN A 154 -33.45 2.80 -5.83
CA ASN A 154 -34.46 3.16 -4.84
C ASN A 154 -34.42 2.28 -3.59
N PHE A 155 -33.88 1.06 -3.69
CA PHE A 155 -33.66 0.16 -2.55
C PHE A 155 -32.31 0.38 -1.85
N ILE A 156 -31.23 0.55 -2.62
CA ILE A 156 -29.86 0.70 -2.10
C ILE A 156 -29.71 1.98 -1.27
N VAL A 157 -30.31 3.09 -1.71
CA VAL A 157 -30.16 4.39 -1.03
C VAL A 157 -30.69 4.35 0.42
N PRO A 158 -31.94 3.89 0.70
CA PRO A 158 -32.41 3.70 2.07
C PRO A 158 -31.56 2.71 2.88
N LEU A 159 -31.12 1.60 2.25
CA LEU A 159 -30.29 0.60 2.91
C LEU A 159 -28.95 1.20 3.39
N GLN A 160 -28.30 2.01 2.55
CA GLN A 160 -27.09 2.75 2.91
C GLN A 160 -27.34 3.72 4.07
N GLN A 161 -28.47 4.43 4.08
CA GLN A 161 -28.81 5.32 5.19
C GLN A 161 -29.01 4.56 6.51
N ILE A 162 -29.60 3.35 6.48
CA ILE A 162 -29.72 2.49 7.65
C ILE A 162 -28.33 2.11 8.19
N VAL A 163 -27.42 1.68 7.31
CA VAL A 163 -26.04 1.32 7.70
C VAL A 163 -25.30 2.52 8.29
N ILE A 164 -25.43 3.71 7.70
CA ILE A 164 -24.84 4.95 8.23
C ILE A 164 -25.40 5.26 9.63
N LYS A 165 -26.72 5.13 9.84
CA LYS A 165 -27.34 5.36 11.15
C LYS A 165 -26.89 4.34 12.20
N ILE A 166 -26.74 3.07 11.83
CA ILE A 166 -26.20 2.03 12.73
C ILE A 166 -24.77 2.38 13.12
N LYS A 167 -23.93 2.77 12.15
CA LYS A 167 -22.55 3.21 12.42
C LYS A 167 -22.51 4.42 13.35
N ASP A 168 -23.34 5.44 13.10
CA ASP A 168 -23.45 6.63 13.94
C ASP A 168 -23.89 6.28 15.37
N MET A 169 -24.86 5.37 15.52
CA MET A 169 -25.28 4.86 16.82
C MET A 169 -24.14 4.17 17.57
N LEU A 170 -23.39 3.27 16.89
CA LEU A 170 -22.25 2.58 17.49
C LEU A 170 -21.15 3.54 17.93
N MET A 171 -20.83 4.55 17.10
CA MET A 171 -19.84 5.59 17.47
C MET A 171 -20.28 6.41 18.68
N LYS A 172 -21.58 6.77 18.78
CA LYS A 172 -22.11 7.47 19.95
C LYS A 172 -22.08 6.60 21.20
N THR A 173 -22.44 5.32 21.08
CA THR A 173 -22.36 4.36 22.18
C THR A 173 -20.92 4.18 22.65
N GLN A 174 -19.95 4.06 21.74
CA GLN A 174 -18.53 4.03 22.07
C GLN A 174 -18.13 5.30 22.82
N GLY A 175 -18.54 6.49 22.34
CA GLY A 175 -18.27 7.75 23.03
C GLY A 175 -18.80 7.79 24.47
N VAL A 176 -20.02 7.28 24.70
CA VAL A 176 -20.62 7.18 26.04
C VAL A 176 -19.82 6.21 26.92
N PHE A 177 -19.47 5.03 26.42
CA PHE A 177 -18.68 4.04 27.18
C PHE A 177 -17.29 4.55 27.50
N THR A 178 -16.60 5.16 26.54
CA THR A 178 -15.28 5.76 26.74
C THR A 178 -15.34 6.86 27.79
N GLY A 179 -16.35 7.75 27.72
CA GLY A 179 -16.56 8.78 28.74
C GLY A 179 -16.83 8.20 30.12
N ALA A 180 -17.65 7.15 30.21
CA ALA A 180 -17.94 6.46 31.47
C ALA A 180 -16.68 5.80 32.07
N ILE A 181 -15.88 5.10 31.25
CA ILE A 181 -14.63 4.46 31.67
C ILE A 181 -13.63 5.51 32.16
N TYR A 182 -13.42 6.60 31.42
CA TYR A 182 -12.51 7.66 31.87
C TYR A 182 -12.99 8.36 33.14
N THR A 183 -14.31 8.53 33.30
CA THR A 183 -14.87 9.07 34.55
C THR A 183 -14.61 8.12 35.72
N LEU A 184 -14.81 6.81 35.53
CA LEU A 184 -14.49 5.79 36.54
C LEU A 184 -12.99 5.78 36.89
N PHE A 185 -12.11 5.87 35.90
CA PHE A 185 -10.67 5.99 36.15
C PHE A 185 -10.33 7.28 36.89
N GLY A 186 -10.94 8.40 36.54
CA GLY A 186 -10.79 9.66 37.25
C GLY A 186 -11.15 9.51 38.74
N VAL A 187 -12.32 8.96 39.04
CA VAL A 187 -12.77 8.69 40.42
C VAL A 187 -11.82 7.73 41.14
N TYR A 188 -11.37 6.66 40.47
CA TYR A 188 -10.43 5.71 41.03
C TYR A 188 -9.09 6.37 41.39
N TYR A 189 -8.51 7.17 40.48
CA TYR A 189 -7.26 7.87 40.75
C TYR A 189 -7.40 8.93 41.84
N THR A 190 -8.53 9.65 41.89
CA THR A 190 -8.81 10.59 42.99
C THR A 190 -8.88 9.86 44.33
N LEU A 191 -9.57 8.72 44.40
CA LEU A 191 -9.64 7.91 45.61
C LEU A 191 -8.26 7.39 46.02
N LYS A 192 -7.48 6.88 45.05
CA LYS A 192 -6.10 6.41 45.25
C LYS A 192 -5.21 7.50 45.84
N SER A 193 -5.23 8.70 45.26
CA SER A 193 -4.44 9.85 45.73
C SER A 193 -4.89 10.33 47.11
N PHE A 194 -6.20 10.38 47.36
CA PHE A 194 -6.74 10.73 48.67
C PHE A 194 -6.28 9.77 49.77
N LEU A 195 -6.42 8.46 49.55
CA LEU A 195 -5.96 7.44 50.50
C LEU A 195 -4.45 7.51 50.72
N GLY A 196 -3.67 7.75 49.67
CA GLY A 196 -2.22 7.97 49.77
C GLY A 196 -1.88 9.17 50.66
N ALA A 197 -2.53 10.32 50.44
CA ALA A 197 -2.31 11.53 51.24
C ALA A 197 -2.70 11.36 52.72
N VAL A 198 -3.82 10.67 52.99
CA VAL A 198 -4.24 10.35 54.35
C VAL A 198 -3.22 9.43 55.04
N ALA A 199 -2.75 8.39 54.34
CA ALA A 199 -1.73 7.49 54.86
C ALA A 199 -0.42 8.23 55.19
N GLU A 200 0.05 9.11 54.30
CA GLU A 200 1.24 9.92 54.53
C GLU A 200 1.10 10.84 55.76
N LEU A 201 -0.07 11.49 55.91
CA LEU A 201 -0.37 12.34 57.05
C LEU A 201 -0.33 11.55 58.37
N VAL A 202 -0.94 10.36 58.39
CA VAL A 202 -0.94 9.50 59.59
C VAL A 202 0.47 9.03 59.94
N ILE A 203 1.29 8.67 58.94
CA ILE A 203 2.69 8.30 59.16
C ILE A 203 3.47 9.46 59.79
N LYS A 204 3.29 10.70 59.31
CA LYS A 204 3.92 11.88 59.92
C LYS A 204 3.51 12.08 61.37
N ILE A 205 2.23 11.92 61.69
CA ILE A 205 1.72 11.99 63.08
C ILE A 205 2.36 10.89 63.94
N LEU A 206 2.45 9.65 63.44
CA LEU A 206 3.05 8.53 64.17
C LEU A 206 4.54 8.78 64.48
N ILE A 207 5.30 9.36 63.54
CA ILE A 207 6.71 9.71 63.78
C ILE A 207 6.83 10.74 64.91
N VAL A 208 6.02 11.80 64.89
CA VAL A 208 6.02 12.82 65.95
C VAL A 208 5.64 12.20 67.29
N PHE A 209 4.63 11.32 67.31
CA PHE A 209 4.19 10.65 68.53
C PHE A 209 5.28 9.72 69.11
N ALA A 210 6.01 9.00 68.25
CA ALA A 210 7.14 8.17 68.66
C ALA A 210 8.27 8.99 69.32
N ILE A 211 8.57 10.18 68.78
CA ILE A 211 9.58 11.09 69.36
C ILE A 211 9.15 11.54 70.78
N VAL A 212 7.88 11.89 70.97
CA VAL A 212 7.35 12.29 72.29
C VAL A 212 7.45 11.14 73.30
N ILE A 213 7.09 9.91 72.89
CA ILE A 213 7.20 8.72 73.75
C ILE A 213 8.66 8.46 74.13
N ALA A 214 9.60 8.61 73.19
CA ALA A 214 11.02 8.44 73.45
C ALA A 214 11.53 9.44 74.52
N ILE A 215 11.08 10.70 74.47
CA ILE A 215 11.42 11.71 75.50
C ILE A 215 10.84 11.32 76.88
N LEU A 216 9.63 10.78 76.92
CA LEU A 216 8.99 10.34 78.17
C LEU A 216 9.69 9.13 78.82
N TRP A 217 10.46 8.33 78.07
CA TRP A 217 11.26 7.25 78.65
C TRP A 217 12.53 7.73 79.36
N ILE A 218 13.01 8.95 79.06
CA ILE A 218 14.22 9.53 79.66
C ILE A 218 14.01 9.82 81.15
N PHE A 219 12.82 10.26 81.55
CA PHE A 219 12.54 10.69 82.92
C PHE A 219 11.84 9.58 83.72
N PRO A 220 12.39 9.13 84.87
CA PRO A 220 11.83 8.01 85.63
C PRO A 220 10.37 8.20 86.09
N PHE A 221 9.97 9.45 86.38
CA PHE A 221 8.63 9.77 86.84
C PHE A 221 7.57 9.76 85.72
N THR A 222 7.97 9.74 84.44
CA THR A 222 7.04 9.69 83.29
C THR A 222 6.86 8.28 82.70
N TRP A 223 7.49 7.25 83.27
CA TRP A 223 7.45 5.89 82.74
C TRP A 223 6.04 5.29 82.64
N GLY A 224 5.14 5.60 83.56
CA GLY A 224 3.73 5.17 83.46
C GLY A 224 3.04 5.72 82.22
N ALA A 225 3.25 7.00 81.91
CA ALA A 225 2.72 7.64 80.71
C ALA A 225 3.41 7.13 79.43
N ALA A 226 4.72 6.90 79.49
CA ALA A 226 5.50 6.35 78.37
C ALA A 226 5.05 4.93 78.00
N ALA A 227 4.81 4.07 79.01
CA ALA A 227 4.30 2.71 78.81
C ALA A 227 2.89 2.72 78.19
N ALA A 228 1.98 3.57 78.70
CA ALA A 228 0.65 3.73 78.13
C ALA A 228 0.70 4.26 76.67
N GLY A 229 1.53 5.27 76.40
CA GLY A 229 1.72 5.83 75.07
C GLY A 229 2.28 4.82 74.07
N THR A 230 3.24 3.99 74.51
CA THR A 230 3.82 2.90 73.68
C THR A 230 2.75 1.87 73.31
N GLY A 231 1.87 1.51 74.24
CA GLY A 231 0.75 0.59 73.96
C GLY A 231 -0.22 1.13 72.92
N VAL A 232 -0.62 2.41 73.06
CA VAL A 232 -1.51 3.07 72.07
C VAL A 232 -0.83 3.19 70.70
N PHE A 233 0.45 3.58 70.67
CA PHE A 233 1.22 3.67 69.44
C PHE A 233 1.29 2.31 68.71
N ALA A 234 1.59 1.23 69.43
CA ALA A 234 1.71 -0.10 68.83
C ALA A 234 0.40 -0.57 68.17
N ILE A 235 -0.76 -0.29 68.78
CA ILE A 235 -2.07 -0.64 68.23
C ILE A 235 -2.34 0.14 66.94
N ILE A 236 -2.11 1.46 66.94
CA ILE A 236 -2.34 2.31 65.77
C ILE A 236 -1.35 1.95 64.65
N ALA A 237 -0.09 1.70 64.97
CA ALA A 237 0.93 1.31 64.01
C ALA A 237 0.60 -0.03 63.34
N ALA A 238 0.20 -1.05 64.11
CA ALA A 238 -0.19 -2.35 63.58
C ALA A 238 -1.40 -2.25 62.63
N PHE A 239 -2.42 -1.48 63.02
CA PHE A 239 -3.59 -1.20 62.18
C PHE A 239 -3.18 -0.49 60.87
N MET A 240 -2.31 0.52 60.96
CA MET A 240 -1.82 1.23 59.78
C MET A 240 -0.95 0.35 58.89
N THR A 241 -0.11 -0.54 59.44
CA THR A 241 0.66 -1.49 58.62
C THR A 241 -0.25 -2.40 57.81
N TYR A 242 -1.34 -2.90 58.40
CA TYR A 242 -2.33 -3.70 57.68
C TYR A 242 -2.98 -2.91 56.53
N ILE A 243 -3.39 -1.67 56.79
CA ILE A 243 -3.95 -0.78 55.77
C ILE A 243 -2.94 -0.52 54.64
N LEU A 244 -1.68 -0.27 54.97
CA LEU A 244 -0.63 0.00 53.98
C LEU A 244 -0.34 -1.22 53.08
N VAL A 245 -0.34 -2.42 53.65
CA VAL A 245 -0.20 -3.67 52.88
C VAL A 245 -1.40 -3.85 51.95
N PHE A 246 -2.62 -3.66 52.45
CA PHE A 246 -3.82 -3.69 51.62
C PHE A 246 -3.78 -2.64 50.49
N MET A 247 -3.36 -1.41 50.79
CA MET A 247 -3.21 -0.34 49.81
C MET A 247 -2.15 -0.66 48.75
N LYS A 248 -1.06 -1.32 49.12
CA LYS A 248 0.01 -1.73 48.21
C LYS A 248 -0.41 -2.90 47.32
N ASP A 249 -0.99 -3.93 47.91
CA ASP A 249 -1.24 -5.20 47.24
C ASP A 249 -2.56 -5.20 46.46
N VAL A 250 -3.60 -4.52 46.97
CA VAL A 250 -4.94 -4.49 46.33
C VAL A 250 -5.16 -3.21 45.52
N LEU A 251 -4.73 -2.05 46.03
CA LEU A 251 -4.98 -0.75 45.40
C LEU A 251 -3.76 -0.20 44.62
N HIS A 252 -2.63 -0.91 44.64
CA HIS A 252 -1.36 -0.50 44.02
C HIS A 252 -0.96 0.94 44.36
N VAL A 253 -1.31 1.42 45.56
CA VAL A 253 -0.90 2.74 46.05
C VAL A 253 0.51 2.60 46.60
N GLN A 254 1.48 3.11 45.86
CA GLN A 254 2.84 3.24 46.36
C GLN A 254 2.90 4.49 47.25
N VAL A 255 2.92 4.27 48.56
CA VAL A 255 3.35 5.30 49.50
C VAL A 255 4.86 5.45 49.28
N GLY A 256 5.33 6.68 49.04
CA GLY A 256 6.64 7.04 48.45
C GLY A 256 7.90 6.57 49.17
N LEU A 257 8.06 5.25 49.33
CA LEU A 257 9.30 4.54 49.56
C LEU A 257 9.44 3.49 48.46
N THR A 258 9.63 3.97 47.24
CA THR A 258 10.14 3.18 46.13
C THR A 258 11.61 2.94 46.38
N ILE A 259 11.94 1.78 46.95
CA ILE A 259 13.28 1.21 46.84
C ILE A 259 13.38 0.67 45.41
N PRO A 260 14.29 1.18 44.56
CA PRO A 260 14.45 0.66 43.21
C PRO A 260 14.82 -0.83 43.27
N LYS A 261 14.08 -1.66 42.54
CA LYS A 261 14.36 -3.10 42.44
C LYS A 261 15.53 -3.29 41.48
N LEU A 262 16.67 -3.72 41.99
CA LEU A 262 17.90 -3.90 41.20
C LEU A 262 17.92 -5.29 40.57
N LYS A 263 18.18 -5.35 39.26
CA LYS A 263 18.15 -6.58 38.45
C LYS A 263 19.55 -6.89 37.91
N CYS A 264 20.46 -7.42 38.73
CA CYS A 264 21.89 -7.50 38.36
C CYS A 264 22.64 -8.69 38.96
N PHE A 265 23.86 -8.89 38.49
CA PHE A 265 24.80 -9.95 38.87
C PHE A 265 26.00 -9.42 39.68
N ASP A 266 26.72 -10.34 40.33
CA ASP A 266 28.03 -10.06 40.95
C ASP A 266 29.09 -9.74 39.89
N LYS A 267 30.05 -8.88 40.27
CA LYS A 267 31.14 -8.42 39.41
C LYS A 267 32.02 -9.55 38.84
N ASN A 268 32.12 -10.68 39.53
CA ASN A 268 32.93 -11.83 39.13
C ASN A 268 32.13 -12.91 38.40
N THR A 269 30.85 -12.66 38.08
CA THR A 269 30.04 -13.60 37.32
C THR A 269 30.73 -13.89 35.99
N LEU A 270 31.06 -15.16 35.74
CA LEU A 270 31.74 -15.61 34.53
C LEU A 270 30.73 -15.81 33.41
N ILE A 271 30.94 -15.17 32.27
CA ILE A 271 30.12 -15.24 31.08
C ILE A 271 30.95 -15.88 29.97
N GLN A 272 30.39 -16.90 29.34
CA GLN A 272 31.00 -17.60 28.21
C GLN A 272 30.76 -16.83 26.92
N LEU A 273 31.84 -16.59 26.19
CA LEU A 273 31.85 -16.00 24.85
C LEU A 273 31.75 -17.10 23.78
N LYS A 274 31.39 -16.71 22.56
CA LYS A 274 31.23 -17.61 21.41
C LYS A 274 32.51 -18.37 21.05
N ASP A 275 33.68 -17.79 21.32
CA ASP A 275 34.99 -18.41 21.08
C ASP A 275 35.36 -19.45 22.15
N GLY A 276 34.52 -19.65 23.16
CA GLY A 276 34.75 -20.55 24.29
C GLY A 276 35.53 -19.94 25.45
N CYS A 277 35.94 -18.67 25.35
CA CYS A 277 36.58 -17.96 26.45
C CYS A 277 35.56 -17.55 27.52
N GLU A 278 35.98 -17.49 28.78
CA GLU A 278 35.19 -16.94 29.87
C GLU A 278 35.74 -15.58 30.31
N LYS A 279 34.86 -14.59 30.42
CA LYS A 279 35.18 -13.28 31.00
C LYS A 279 34.27 -13.01 32.19
N LYS A 280 34.77 -12.27 33.17
CA LYS A 280 33.90 -11.73 34.22
C LYS A 280 32.99 -10.66 33.61
N ILE A 281 31.77 -10.50 34.13
CA ILE A 281 30.83 -9.48 33.64
C ILE A 281 31.39 -8.07 33.66
N ILE A 282 32.30 -7.76 34.60
CA ILE A 282 32.98 -6.47 34.67
C ILE A 282 34.00 -6.26 33.53
N ASP A 283 34.55 -7.35 32.99
CA ASP A 283 35.57 -7.38 31.94
C ASP A 283 34.96 -7.56 30.54
N ILE A 284 33.63 -7.72 30.46
CA ILE A 284 32.89 -7.77 29.18
C ILE A 284 32.95 -6.40 28.49
N CYS A 285 33.22 -6.43 27.19
CA CYS A 285 33.23 -5.26 26.32
C CYS A 285 31.91 -5.13 25.54
N LEU A 286 31.55 -3.90 25.19
CA LEU A 286 30.50 -3.64 24.20
C LEU A 286 30.91 -4.29 22.87
N GLY A 287 29.98 -4.96 22.20
CA GLY A 287 30.23 -5.72 20.97
C GLY A 287 30.76 -7.15 21.18
N ASP A 288 31.06 -7.58 22.42
CA ASP A 288 31.41 -8.98 22.69
C ASP A 288 30.24 -9.90 22.31
N ILE A 289 30.55 -11.07 21.73
CA ILE A 289 29.55 -12.06 21.30
C ILE A 289 29.50 -13.20 22.32
N LEU A 290 28.35 -13.36 22.96
CA LEU A 290 28.09 -14.38 23.96
C LEU A 290 27.84 -15.76 23.34
N LEU A 291 27.86 -16.80 24.18
CA LEU A 291 27.66 -18.20 23.76
C LEU A 291 26.39 -18.44 22.91
N ASN A 292 25.32 -17.70 23.16
CA ASN A 292 24.03 -17.81 22.46
C ASN A 292 23.95 -16.95 21.18
N ASP A 293 25.09 -16.52 20.62
CA ASP A 293 25.19 -15.56 19.51
C ASP A 293 24.63 -14.16 19.82
N GLY A 294 24.31 -13.87 21.08
CA GLY A 294 23.91 -12.53 21.52
C GLY A 294 25.08 -11.57 21.56
N ILE A 295 24.92 -10.38 20.99
CA ILE A 295 25.91 -9.30 21.00
C ILE A 295 25.61 -8.40 22.19
N VAL A 296 26.62 -8.03 22.98
CA VAL A 296 26.47 -7.12 24.12
C VAL A 296 26.32 -5.68 23.61
N THR A 297 25.14 -5.09 23.83
CA THR A 297 24.78 -3.75 23.33
C THR A 297 24.86 -2.66 24.39
N ALA A 298 24.68 -3.02 25.67
CA ALA A 298 24.89 -2.08 26.78
C ALA A 298 25.43 -2.79 28.03
N LYS A 299 26.06 -2.00 28.91
CA LYS A 299 26.55 -2.44 30.21
C LYS A 299 26.01 -1.53 31.29
N PHE A 300 25.60 -2.14 32.39
CA PHE A 300 25.02 -1.45 33.53
C PHE A 300 25.93 -1.64 34.73
N LYS A 301 26.16 -0.53 35.45
CA LYS A 301 26.78 -0.54 36.76
C LYS A 301 25.87 0.19 37.73
N VAL A 302 25.37 -0.49 38.74
CA VAL A 302 24.37 0.05 39.66
C VAL A 302 24.79 -0.11 41.12
N ALA A 303 24.32 0.78 41.99
CA ALA A 303 24.45 0.66 43.44
C ALA A 303 23.67 -0.58 43.93
N LYS A 304 24.22 -1.32 44.89
CA LYS A 304 23.57 -2.49 45.48
C LYS A 304 22.43 -2.15 46.48
N GLU A 305 22.32 -0.89 46.89
CA GLU A 305 21.37 -0.44 47.91
C GLU A 305 19.94 -0.92 47.63
N GLY A 306 19.38 -1.72 48.55
CA GLY A 306 18.00 -2.20 48.45
C GLY A 306 17.80 -3.58 47.83
N SER A 307 18.85 -4.27 47.38
CA SER A 307 18.75 -5.63 46.84
C SER A 307 19.41 -6.71 47.70
N HIS A 308 18.80 -7.89 47.72
CA HIS A 308 19.35 -9.09 48.32
C HIS A 308 19.96 -10.00 47.25
N MET A 309 21.09 -10.64 47.55
CA MET A 309 21.74 -11.54 46.60
C MET A 309 21.38 -13.00 46.88
N TYR A 310 21.29 -13.79 45.83
CA TYR A 310 21.02 -15.22 45.83
C TYR A 310 22.11 -15.94 45.04
N VAL A 311 22.35 -17.20 45.38
CA VAL A 311 23.12 -18.13 44.54
C VAL A 311 22.15 -19.06 43.83
N LEU A 312 22.25 -19.13 42.51
CA LEU A 312 21.54 -20.07 41.67
C LEU A 312 22.51 -20.66 40.64
N ASN A 313 22.68 -21.98 40.61
CA ASN A 313 23.60 -22.66 39.69
C ASN A 313 25.01 -22.04 39.65
N ASN A 314 25.57 -21.75 40.82
CA ASN A 314 26.86 -21.06 41.02
C ASN A 314 26.94 -19.62 40.47
N VAL A 315 25.80 -19.00 40.15
CA VAL A 315 25.70 -17.59 39.77
C VAL A 315 25.21 -16.78 40.96
N ILE A 316 25.90 -15.70 41.29
CA ILE A 316 25.47 -14.74 42.31
C ILE A 316 24.67 -13.63 41.62
N VAL A 317 23.39 -13.53 41.95
CA VAL A 317 22.42 -12.69 41.22
C VAL A 317 21.42 -12.08 42.20
N SER A 318 20.86 -10.92 41.86
CA SER A 318 19.89 -10.21 42.69
C SER A 318 18.55 -10.94 42.78
N ASP A 319 17.81 -10.62 43.85
CA ASP A 319 16.55 -11.25 44.22
C ASP A 319 15.42 -11.07 43.20
N THR A 320 15.41 -9.94 42.48
CA THR A 320 14.36 -9.60 41.51
C THR A 320 14.72 -9.90 40.06
N HIS A 321 15.96 -10.28 39.75
CA HIS A 321 16.36 -10.61 38.39
C HIS A 321 15.56 -11.81 37.86
N MET A 322 15.17 -11.77 36.59
CA MET A 322 14.35 -12.82 35.99
C MET A 322 15.19 -13.96 35.42
N VAL A 323 14.76 -15.19 35.69
CA VAL A 323 15.41 -16.44 35.25
C VAL A 323 14.38 -17.38 34.65
N LEU A 324 14.73 -18.05 33.55
CA LEU A 324 13.85 -19.00 32.88
C LEU A 324 13.79 -20.31 33.69
N TYR A 325 12.59 -20.72 34.08
CA TYR A 325 12.32 -21.98 34.77
C TYR A 325 10.99 -22.57 34.31
N ASN A 326 11.00 -23.82 33.80
CA ASN A 326 9.83 -24.49 33.23
C ASN A 326 9.09 -23.63 32.18
N ASP A 327 9.83 -23.12 31.19
CA ASP A 327 9.32 -22.28 30.10
C ASP A 327 8.68 -20.95 30.54
N LYS A 328 8.98 -20.49 31.76
CA LYS A 328 8.51 -19.19 32.27
C LYS A 328 9.61 -18.44 32.99
N PHE A 329 9.72 -17.15 32.71
CA PHE A 329 10.57 -16.27 33.49
C PHE A 329 9.98 -16.05 34.88
N ILE A 330 10.76 -16.33 35.92
CA ILE A 330 10.42 -16.09 37.33
C ILE A 330 11.56 -15.32 38.00
N GLN A 331 11.25 -14.58 39.06
CA GLN A 331 12.28 -13.93 39.88
C GLN A 331 13.18 -14.97 40.55
N VAL A 332 14.49 -14.72 40.61
CA VAL A 332 15.44 -15.63 41.27
C VAL A 332 15.02 -15.97 42.69
N SER A 333 14.53 -14.99 43.46
CA SER A 333 14.05 -15.23 44.83
C SER A 333 12.91 -16.26 44.95
N LYS A 334 12.18 -16.51 43.86
CA LYS A 334 11.09 -17.51 43.78
C LYS A 334 11.55 -18.85 43.20
N HIS A 335 12.77 -18.92 42.69
CA HIS A 335 13.28 -20.13 42.06
C HIS A 335 13.57 -21.21 43.11
N PRO A 336 13.12 -22.46 42.94
CA PRO A 336 13.18 -23.50 43.99
C PRO A 336 14.60 -23.88 44.40
N PHE A 337 15.57 -23.72 43.51
CA PHE A 337 16.99 -24.00 43.76
C PHE A 337 17.81 -22.76 44.15
N ALA A 338 17.20 -21.57 44.25
CA ALA A 338 17.92 -20.36 44.62
C ALA A 338 18.12 -20.30 46.14
N ARG A 339 19.34 -19.98 46.56
CA ARG A 339 19.70 -19.86 47.99
C ARG A 339 20.09 -18.42 48.31
N LYS A 340 19.36 -17.79 49.23
CA LYS A 340 19.68 -16.44 49.71
C LYS A 340 21.07 -16.40 50.35
N LEU A 341 21.89 -15.44 49.96
CA LEU A 341 23.17 -15.16 50.62
C LEU A 341 22.91 -14.38 51.92
N ALA A 342 23.52 -14.85 53.00
CA ALA A 342 23.44 -14.17 54.30
C ALA A 342 24.20 -12.83 54.28
N PHE A 343 25.31 -12.77 53.54
CA PHE A 343 26.18 -11.61 53.47
C PHE A 343 26.75 -11.44 52.06
N TYR A 344 26.84 -10.19 51.61
CA TYR A 344 27.41 -9.81 50.32
C TYR A 344 27.91 -8.37 50.42
N ASP A 345 29.23 -8.21 50.27
CA ASP A 345 29.99 -7.00 50.63
C ASP A 345 30.23 -6.03 49.48
N GLU A 346 29.91 -6.42 48.25
CA GLU A 346 30.18 -5.58 47.10
C GLU A 346 29.21 -4.40 47.04
N LYS A 347 29.77 -3.22 46.71
CA LYS A 347 29.03 -1.95 46.64
C LYS A 347 28.15 -1.84 45.39
N TYR A 348 28.55 -2.53 44.32
CA TYR A 348 27.95 -2.40 42.99
C TYR A 348 27.56 -3.75 42.43
N LEU A 349 26.53 -3.73 41.60
CA LEU A 349 26.09 -4.85 40.78
C LEU A 349 26.20 -4.48 39.31
N TYR A 350 26.27 -5.50 38.46
CA TYR A 350 26.51 -5.35 37.03
C TYR A 350 25.46 -6.10 36.22
N CYS A 351 25.04 -5.54 35.09
CA CYS A 351 24.16 -6.21 34.14
C CYS A 351 24.56 -5.84 32.71
N LEU A 352 23.97 -6.51 31.73
CA LEU A 352 24.20 -6.27 30.31
C LEU A 352 22.85 -6.16 29.61
N ASN A 353 22.82 -5.48 28.46
CA ASN A 353 21.81 -5.70 27.43
C ASN A 353 22.44 -6.46 26.28
N THR A 354 21.63 -7.32 25.64
CA THR A 354 22.07 -8.13 24.52
C THR A 354 21.05 -8.09 23.39
N THR A 355 21.49 -8.40 22.17
CA THR A 355 20.59 -8.52 21.01
C THR A 355 19.54 -9.63 21.16
N LYS A 356 19.82 -10.65 21.98
CA LYS A 356 18.89 -11.75 22.25
C LYS A 356 17.96 -11.50 23.44
N LYS A 357 18.14 -10.38 24.16
CA LYS A 357 17.44 -10.05 25.42
C LYS A 357 17.59 -11.09 26.54
N GLU A 358 18.60 -11.95 26.41
CA GLU A 358 18.86 -13.08 27.30
C GLU A 358 20.37 -13.31 27.45
N ILE A 359 20.78 -13.71 28.66
CA ILE A 359 22.16 -14.00 29.04
C ILE A 359 22.23 -15.44 29.57
N VAL A 360 23.02 -16.28 28.90
CA VAL A 360 23.20 -17.69 29.31
C VAL A 360 24.45 -17.82 30.18
N ILE A 361 24.27 -18.26 31.43
CA ILE A 361 25.33 -18.41 32.42
C ILE A 361 25.21 -19.78 33.10
N ASN A 362 26.26 -20.60 33.06
CA ASN A 362 26.26 -21.96 33.62
C ASN A 362 25.05 -22.81 33.18
N GLY A 363 24.65 -22.73 31.91
CA GLY A 363 23.48 -23.45 31.38
C GLY A 363 22.13 -22.93 31.88
N THR A 364 22.10 -21.81 32.59
CA THR A 364 20.88 -21.13 33.06
C THR A 364 20.63 -19.89 32.21
N VAL A 365 19.39 -19.69 31.76
CA VAL A 365 19.01 -18.54 30.94
C VAL A 365 18.41 -17.47 31.85
N PHE A 366 19.09 -16.32 31.90
CA PHE A 366 18.62 -15.11 32.57
C PHE A 366 18.14 -14.12 31.52
N SER A 367 17.20 -13.25 31.86
CA SER A 367 16.90 -12.10 31.01
C SER A 367 18.04 -11.09 31.08
N ASP A 368 18.13 -10.19 30.11
CA ASP A 368 19.01 -9.03 30.21
C ASP A 368 18.38 -7.91 31.08
N TRP A 369 18.93 -6.70 31.07
CA TRP A 369 18.44 -5.62 31.96
C TRP A 369 17.00 -5.19 31.66
N ASP A 370 16.59 -5.19 30.38
CA ASP A 370 15.27 -4.72 29.98
C ASP A 370 14.15 -5.67 30.46
N GLU A 371 14.48 -6.96 30.67
CA GLU A 371 13.55 -8.01 31.11
C GLU A 371 12.29 -8.15 30.23
N VAL A 372 12.45 -7.96 28.92
CA VAL A 372 11.36 -8.05 27.94
C VAL A 372 11.05 -9.49 27.54
N ASP A 373 9.76 -9.83 27.42
CA ASP A 373 9.31 -11.15 26.98
C ASP A 373 9.24 -11.27 25.44
N ALA A 374 8.95 -12.48 24.95
CA ALA A 374 8.90 -12.74 23.50
C ALA A 374 7.82 -11.94 22.75
N ILE A 375 6.72 -11.57 23.41
CA ILE A 375 5.66 -10.75 22.83
C ILE A 375 6.13 -9.29 22.78
N GLU A 376 6.72 -8.80 23.85
CA GLU A 376 7.26 -7.45 23.95
C GLU A 376 8.41 -7.22 22.95
N ILE A 377 9.30 -8.20 22.77
CA ILE A 377 10.34 -8.18 21.73
C ILE A 377 9.70 -7.99 20.35
N CYS A 378 8.62 -8.72 20.04
CA CYS A 378 7.90 -8.58 18.77
C CYS A 378 7.31 -7.17 18.59
N CYS A 379 6.74 -6.59 19.65
CA CYS A 379 6.23 -5.21 19.64
C CYS A 379 7.36 -4.20 19.35
N LEU A 380 8.48 -4.32 20.06
CA LEU A 380 9.65 -3.45 19.88
C LEU A 380 10.26 -3.60 18.49
N GLU A 381 10.35 -4.81 17.95
CA GLU A 381 10.81 -5.03 16.58
C GLU A 381 9.89 -4.34 15.55
N ASN A 382 8.59 -4.29 15.79
CA ASN A 382 7.65 -3.63 14.88
C ASN A 382 7.76 -2.10 14.96
N GLU A 383 7.88 -1.52 16.16
CA GLU A 383 8.14 -0.09 16.33
C GLU A 383 9.49 0.30 15.71
N ALA A 384 10.55 -0.48 15.96
CA ALA A 384 11.87 -0.27 15.36
C ALA A 384 11.82 -0.31 13.82
N LYS A 385 11.04 -1.23 13.24
CA LYS A 385 10.79 -1.28 11.79
C LYS A 385 10.10 -0.02 11.29
N GLU A 386 9.07 0.46 11.97
CA GLU A 386 8.35 1.68 11.56
C GLU A 386 9.31 2.88 11.48
N TYR A 387 10.17 3.06 12.49
CA TYR A 387 11.17 4.13 12.50
C TYR A 387 12.34 3.89 11.52
N GLY A 388 12.71 2.62 11.28
CA GLY A 388 13.73 2.22 10.30
C GLY A 388 13.30 2.41 8.85
N PHE A 389 12.05 2.05 8.49
CA PHE A 389 11.50 2.19 7.14
C PHE A 389 11.33 3.65 6.69
N LEU A 390 11.20 4.59 7.65
CA LEU A 390 11.17 6.02 7.35
C LEU A 390 12.53 6.56 6.86
N ASN A 391 13.63 5.83 7.05
CA ASN A 391 14.98 6.32 6.78
C ASN A 391 15.66 5.76 5.52
N GLU A 392 15.25 4.62 4.94
CA GLU A 392 15.83 4.15 3.66
C GLU A 392 14.96 3.10 2.93
N THR A 393 14.83 3.27 1.60
CA THR A 393 14.23 2.27 0.71
C THR A 393 15.20 1.12 0.47
N LYS A 394 14.75 -0.12 0.74
CA LYS A 394 15.35 -1.45 0.46
C LYS A 394 16.19 -2.05 1.60
N HIS A 395 15.70 -3.11 2.22
CA HIS A 395 16.12 -4.49 1.92
C HIS A 395 15.24 -5.52 2.64
N GLU A 396 15.08 -6.68 1.99
CA GLU A 396 14.32 -7.85 2.43
C GLU A 396 15.05 -8.70 3.50
N LYS A 397 14.27 -9.26 4.43
CA LYS A 397 14.28 -10.67 4.90
C LYS A 397 15.53 -11.27 5.58
N GLU A 398 16.28 -10.52 6.39
CA GLU A 398 17.07 -11.14 7.46
C GLU A 398 16.59 -10.68 8.84
N LYS A 399 16.60 -11.59 9.81
CA LYS A 399 16.35 -11.28 11.22
C LYS A 399 17.57 -10.51 11.71
N ASP A 400 17.51 -9.18 11.58
CA ASP A 400 18.52 -8.30 12.15
C ASP A 400 18.34 -8.26 13.67
N ASP A 401 19.08 -9.11 14.40
CA ASP A 401 19.01 -9.15 15.86
C ASP A 401 19.44 -7.81 16.51
N LEU A 402 20.06 -6.89 15.77
CA LEU A 402 20.43 -5.55 16.23
C LEU A 402 19.30 -4.52 16.06
N LEU A 403 18.14 -4.88 15.52
CA LEU A 403 17.10 -3.92 15.14
C LEU A 403 16.67 -3.00 16.31
N ILE A 404 16.38 -3.58 17.49
CA ILE A 404 15.98 -2.81 18.67
C ILE A 404 17.10 -1.84 19.08
N HIS A 405 18.34 -2.34 19.17
CA HIS A 405 19.49 -1.52 19.54
C HIS A 405 19.77 -0.38 18.54
N LYS A 406 19.68 -0.66 17.23
CA LYS A 406 19.95 0.30 16.16
C LYS A 406 19.02 1.52 16.19
N TYR A 407 17.73 1.29 16.49
CA TYR A 407 16.69 2.28 16.28
C TYR A 407 16.02 2.78 17.56
N LEU A 408 16.01 2.01 18.64
CA LEU A 408 15.28 2.33 19.87
C LEU A 408 16.17 2.58 21.09
N ASP A 409 17.46 2.27 21.06
CA ASP A 409 18.31 2.56 22.21
C ASP A 409 18.55 4.08 22.37
N SER A 410 18.65 4.49 23.63
CA SER A 410 18.99 5.85 24.04
C SER A 410 20.51 5.99 24.23
N GLY A 411 20.98 7.19 24.57
CA GLY A 411 22.37 7.43 24.94
C GLY A 411 22.86 8.81 24.56
N PHE A 412 23.57 9.46 25.47
CA PHE A 412 24.21 10.76 25.23
C PHE A 412 25.67 10.58 24.89
N VAL A 413 26.22 11.53 24.12
CA VAL A 413 27.66 11.55 23.83
C VAL A 413 28.47 11.81 25.11
N SER A 414 29.70 11.31 25.14
CA SER A 414 30.57 11.40 26.33
C SER A 414 30.84 12.83 26.83
N SER A 415 30.80 13.82 25.93
CA SER A 415 31.04 15.24 26.25
C SER A 415 29.84 15.94 26.88
N THR A 416 28.66 15.31 26.93
CA THR A 416 27.44 15.88 27.50
C THR A 416 27.67 16.32 28.94
N THR A 417 27.33 17.58 29.25
CA THR A 417 27.56 18.17 30.56
C THR A 417 26.33 18.04 31.46
N ILE A 418 26.55 17.56 32.67
CA ILE A 418 25.55 17.37 33.72
C ILE A 418 25.91 18.28 34.89
N LYS A 419 24.92 19.01 35.41
CA LYS A 419 25.08 19.87 36.58
C LYS A 419 24.80 19.08 37.85
N LEU A 420 25.68 19.23 38.83
CA LEU A 420 25.54 18.68 40.17
C LEU A 420 24.88 19.71 41.11
N LYS A 421 24.32 19.23 42.22
CA LYS A 421 23.66 20.07 43.23
C LYS A 421 24.58 21.12 43.86
N ASN A 422 25.88 20.86 43.90
CA ASN A 422 26.90 21.79 44.39
C ASN A 422 27.26 22.91 43.39
N GLY A 423 26.65 22.92 42.19
CA GLY A 423 26.93 23.88 41.12
C GLY A 423 28.09 23.48 40.19
N GLU A 424 28.78 22.38 40.46
CA GLU A 424 29.81 21.83 39.59
C GLU A 424 29.20 21.19 38.34
N THR A 425 29.89 21.26 37.20
CA THR A 425 29.53 20.56 35.98
C THR A 425 30.51 19.44 35.69
N LYS A 426 29.99 18.22 35.51
CA LYS A 426 30.77 17.06 35.07
C LYS A 426 30.30 16.59 33.70
N GLN A 427 31.19 15.98 32.93
CA GLN A 427 30.80 15.23 31.73
C GLN A 427 30.09 13.94 32.15
N ILE A 428 29.12 13.48 31.35
CA ILE A 428 28.28 12.33 31.69
C ILE A 428 29.11 11.05 31.90
N ASN A 429 30.20 10.89 31.15
CA ASN A 429 31.13 9.76 31.31
C ASN A 429 31.99 9.83 32.59
N LYS A 430 32.00 10.97 33.29
CA LYS A 430 32.69 11.20 34.57
C LYS A 430 31.74 11.27 35.76
N ILE A 431 30.44 11.08 35.54
CA ILE A 431 29.47 10.97 36.62
C ILE A 431 29.71 9.67 37.38
N GLU A 432 29.68 9.74 38.70
CA GLU A 432 29.87 8.58 39.56
C GLU A 432 28.56 8.19 40.25
N ILE A 433 28.45 6.91 40.60
CA ILE A 433 27.30 6.41 41.38
C ILE A 433 27.34 7.10 42.75
N ASN A 434 26.16 7.56 43.19
CA ASN A 434 25.90 8.43 44.34
C ASN A 434 26.13 9.93 44.13
N ASP A 435 26.55 10.39 42.93
CA ASP A 435 26.50 11.82 42.61
C ASP A 435 25.05 12.33 42.72
N VAL A 436 24.89 13.56 43.22
CA VAL A 436 23.59 14.22 43.36
C VAL A 436 23.50 15.36 42.34
N LEU A 437 22.55 15.25 41.42
CA LEU A 437 22.39 16.19 40.31
C LEU A 437 21.64 17.46 40.75
N GLU A 438 21.55 18.45 39.86
CA GLU A 438 21.04 19.81 40.13
C GLU A 438 19.72 19.86 40.92
N ASN A 439 18.75 19.00 40.61
CA ASN A 439 17.43 19.01 41.27
C ASN A 439 17.32 18.05 42.47
N GLY A 440 18.44 17.48 42.92
CA GLY A 440 18.51 16.61 44.09
C GLY A 440 18.32 15.12 43.81
N GLU A 441 18.20 14.73 42.55
CA GLU A 441 18.19 13.33 42.13
C GLU A 441 19.55 12.65 42.36
N LYS A 442 19.54 11.44 42.91
CA LYS A 442 20.74 10.64 43.17
C LYS A 442 20.95 9.68 42.01
N VAL A 443 22.14 9.66 41.44
CA VAL A 443 22.54 8.68 40.42
C VAL A 443 22.78 7.34 41.11
N TYR A 444 21.94 6.35 40.84
CA TYR A 444 22.13 5.00 41.37
C TYR A 444 22.75 4.05 40.34
N GLY A 445 22.76 4.42 39.06
CA GLY A 445 23.37 3.60 38.03
C GLY A 445 23.88 4.39 36.83
N ILE A 446 24.85 3.80 36.15
CA ILE A 446 25.48 4.32 34.93
C ILE A 446 25.35 3.25 33.85
N VAL A 447 25.00 3.67 32.65
CA VAL A 447 24.83 2.80 31.48
C VAL A 447 25.84 3.21 30.41
N GLU A 448 26.65 2.26 29.96
CA GLU A 448 27.50 2.40 28.77
C GLU A 448 26.84 1.66 27.62
N ILE A 449 26.69 2.30 26.47
CA ILE A 449 25.91 1.80 25.33
C ILE A 449 26.82 1.77 24.10
N ASP A 450 26.72 0.72 23.31
CA ASP A 450 27.43 0.57 22.05
C ASP A 450 26.97 1.65 21.07
N GLY A 451 27.86 2.59 20.75
CA GLY A 451 27.58 3.67 19.81
C GLY A 451 27.95 3.34 18.38
N GLU A 452 28.76 2.30 18.14
CA GLU A 452 29.22 1.91 16.81
C GLU A 452 28.11 1.20 16.03
N ASN A 453 27.31 0.38 16.72
CA ASN A 453 26.22 -0.40 16.12
C ASN A 453 24.85 0.28 16.18
N ILE A 454 24.80 1.56 16.55
CA ILE A 454 23.60 2.41 16.40
C ILE A 454 23.53 2.95 14.97
N ASP A 455 22.35 2.89 14.35
CA ASP A 455 22.16 3.26 12.93
C ASP A 455 22.62 4.70 12.63
N ASN A 456 22.27 5.65 13.50
CA ASN A 456 22.66 7.04 13.38
C ASN A 456 22.71 7.74 14.74
N GLN A 457 23.72 8.58 14.94
CA GLN A 457 23.77 9.53 16.06
C GLN A 457 23.46 10.94 15.53
N TYR A 458 22.80 11.76 16.35
CA TYR A 458 22.27 13.04 15.93
C TYR A 458 22.63 14.19 16.86
N VAL A 459 22.70 15.39 16.27
CA VAL A 459 22.63 16.67 16.97
C VAL A 459 21.19 17.15 16.93
N TYR A 460 20.57 17.26 18.11
CA TYR A 460 19.20 17.72 18.32
C TYR A 460 19.18 19.17 18.79
N TYR A 461 18.41 19.99 18.07
CA TYR A 461 18.06 21.34 18.49
C TYR A 461 16.65 21.27 19.07
N LEU A 462 16.51 21.49 20.38
CA LEU A 462 15.23 21.33 21.10
C LEU A 462 14.65 22.68 21.59
N GLY A 463 14.86 23.75 20.82
CA GLY A 463 14.45 25.13 21.16
C GLY A 463 15.41 25.84 22.15
N ASN A 464 15.33 27.18 22.22
CA ASN A 464 16.10 28.04 23.14
C ASN A 464 17.64 27.82 23.15
N ASN A 465 18.27 27.53 22.00
CA ASN A 465 19.70 27.17 21.90
C ASN A 465 20.12 25.90 22.65
N ASN A 466 19.18 25.04 23.05
CA ASN A 466 19.50 23.76 23.66
C ASN A 466 19.90 22.76 22.58
N ILE A 467 21.20 22.48 22.54
CA ILE A 467 21.81 21.49 21.65
C ILE A 467 22.14 20.26 22.48
N ILE A 468 21.63 19.11 22.04
CA ILE A 468 21.85 17.80 22.66
C ILE A 468 22.38 16.85 21.59
N GLU A 469 23.36 16.02 21.93
CA GLU A 469 23.93 15.05 21.02
C GLU A 469 23.81 13.64 21.59
N GLY A 470 23.35 12.69 20.78
CA GLY A 470 23.13 11.33 21.25
C GLY A 470 22.51 10.37 20.23
N ALA A 471 22.02 9.25 20.75
CA ALA A 471 21.31 8.19 20.05
C ALA A 471 19.93 8.66 19.52
N PRO A 472 19.29 7.87 18.64
CA PRO A 472 17.99 8.19 18.04
C PRO A 472 16.85 8.47 19.02
N ASN A 473 16.84 7.78 20.17
CA ASN A 473 15.70 7.74 21.09
C ASN A 473 16.03 8.33 22.48
N LEU A 474 16.06 9.65 22.58
CA LEU A 474 16.12 10.37 23.85
C LEU A 474 14.70 10.81 24.26
N VAL A 475 14.27 10.38 25.45
CA VAL A 475 12.94 10.69 25.98
C VAL A 475 13.01 11.92 26.89
N PHE A 476 12.21 12.95 26.58
CA PHE A 476 12.27 14.25 27.26
C PHE A 476 10.88 14.87 27.47
N TYR A 477 10.83 15.85 28.38
CA TYR A 477 9.65 16.67 28.62
C TYR A 477 9.71 17.93 27.77
N ASP A 478 8.62 18.23 27.04
CA ASP A 478 8.47 19.51 26.35
C ASP A 478 8.11 20.66 27.32
N ASN A 479 8.00 21.87 26.78
CA ASN A 479 7.63 23.06 27.54
C ASN A 479 6.24 22.99 28.20
N ASN A 480 5.37 22.09 27.73
CA ASN A 480 4.05 21.84 28.31
C ASN A 480 4.07 20.65 29.30
N ASN A 481 5.27 20.17 29.65
CA ASN A 481 5.49 19.03 30.55
C ASN A 481 4.88 17.72 30.03
N LYS A 482 4.76 17.57 28.70
CA LYS A 482 4.37 16.32 28.03
C LYS A 482 5.62 15.53 27.64
N ILE A 483 5.56 14.21 27.81
CA ILE A 483 6.62 13.29 27.40
C ILE A 483 6.64 13.17 25.87
N ASN A 484 7.82 13.34 25.28
CA ASN A 484 8.08 13.15 23.86
C ASN A 484 9.40 12.37 23.67
N THR A 485 9.59 11.77 22.50
CA THR A 485 10.85 11.15 22.07
C THR A 485 11.47 11.91 20.90
N THR A 486 12.80 11.91 20.82
CA THR A 486 13.52 12.46 19.66
C THR A 486 13.29 11.70 18.35
N LEU A 487 12.73 10.50 18.40
CA LEU A 487 12.33 9.74 17.19
C LEU A 487 11.24 10.48 16.39
N ASP A 488 10.29 11.09 17.09
CA ASP A 488 9.10 11.73 16.50
C ASP A 488 9.38 13.15 15.98
N LEU A 489 10.60 13.69 16.17
CA LEU A 489 10.93 15.07 15.78
C LEU A 489 10.82 15.32 14.26
N ASN A 490 10.86 14.28 13.43
CA ASN A 490 10.62 14.40 11.98
C ASN A 490 9.13 14.53 11.62
N LEU A 491 8.23 14.02 12.46
CA LEU A 491 6.77 14.05 12.23
C LEU A 491 6.17 15.40 12.63
N TYR A 492 6.81 16.09 13.59
CA TYR A 492 6.39 17.39 14.11
C TYR A 492 7.45 18.45 13.82
N ALA A 493 7.66 18.77 12.54
CA ALA A 493 8.44 19.92 12.13
C ALA A 493 7.74 21.23 12.58
N SER A 494 7.78 21.52 13.87
CA SER A 494 7.61 22.87 14.40
C SER A 494 8.93 23.62 14.17
N ASN A 495 8.83 24.89 13.80
CA ASN A 495 9.89 25.70 13.18
C ASN A 495 11.23 25.85 13.97
N ASN A 496 11.39 25.23 15.14
CA ASN A 496 12.56 25.38 16.01
C ASN A 496 13.28 24.07 16.37
N CYS A 497 12.78 22.90 15.93
CA CYS A 497 13.45 21.62 16.19
C CYS A 497 14.08 21.05 14.93
N LYS A 498 15.35 20.63 15.01
CA LYS A 498 16.09 20.06 13.89
C LYS A 498 16.95 18.90 14.39
N LYS A 499 17.09 17.85 13.57
CA LYS A 499 18.06 16.77 13.78
C LYS A 499 19.08 16.73 12.64
N ILE A 500 20.36 16.61 12.97
CA ILE A 500 21.46 16.55 11.99
C ILE A 500 22.31 15.31 12.29
N ARG A 501 22.57 14.47 11.28
CA ARG A 501 23.45 13.30 11.44
C ARG A 501 24.85 13.75 11.85
N LYS A 502 25.42 13.08 12.86
CA LYS A 502 26.77 13.31 13.40
C LYS A 502 27.65 12.09 13.10
N LYS A 503 28.97 12.29 13.15
CA LYS A 503 29.94 11.19 13.28
C LYS A 503 29.62 10.35 14.53
N THR A 504 29.63 9.04 14.37
CA THR A 504 29.40 8.06 15.43
C THR A 504 30.52 8.10 16.47
N ASP A 505 30.15 8.42 17.71
CA ASP A 505 30.98 8.15 18.88
C ASP A 505 30.92 6.65 19.19
N THR A 506 32.05 6.04 19.56
CA THR A 506 32.11 4.59 19.79
C THR A 506 31.33 4.13 21.01
N LYS A 507 31.10 5.04 21.97
CA LYS A 507 30.37 4.79 23.20
C LYS A 507 29.43 5.94 23.52
N LEU A 508 28.21 5.58 23.88
CA LEU A 508 27.23 6.49 24.45
C LEU A 508 27.01 6.17 25.93
N PHE A 509 26.48 7.14 26.65
CA PHE A 509 26.30 7.09 28.10
C PHE A 509 24.89 7.48 28.49
N HIS A 510 24.34 6.82 29.49
CA HIS A 510 23.07 7.21 30.10
C HIS A 510 23.13 7.03 31.62
N LEU A 511 22.21 7.68 32.31
CA LEU A 511 22.10 7.60 33.77
C LEU A 511 20.81 6.90 34.18
N LEU A 512 20.85 6.34 35.39
CA LEU A 512 19.72 5.81 36.14
C LEU A 512 19.62 6.62 37.45
N THR A 513 18.47 7.26 37.69
CA THR A 513 18.30 8.21 38.80
C THR A 513 17.10 7.88 39.67
N THR A 514 17.15 8.23 40.96
CA THR A 514 16.06 7.95 41.91
C THR A 514 14.74 8.66 41.58
N SER A 515 14.77 9.68 40.73
CA SER A 515 13.60 10.44 40.25
C SER A 515 13.16 10.02 38.85
N GLU A 516 13.76 8.97 38.28
CA GLU A 516 13.58 8.50 36.89
C GLU A 516 13.84 9.57 35.82
N THR A 517 14.43 10.71 36.21
CA THR A 517 14.61 11.88 35.36
C THR A 517 15.88 12.62 35.76
N PHE A 518 16.46 13.37 34.82
CA PHE A 518 17.59 14.26 35.08
C PHE A 518 17.60 15.41 34.06
N VAL A 519 18.36 16.47 34.34
CA VAL A 519 18.41 17.66 33.48
C VAL A 519 19.71 17.73 32.70
N VAL A 520 19.59 17.98 31.40
CA VAL A 520 20.71 18.24 30.48
C VAL A 520 20.42 19.53 29.73
N ASN A 521 21.33 20.52 29.80
CA ASN A 521 21.18 21.83 29.16
C ASN A 521 19.80 22.48 29.41
N GLY A 522 19.25 22.36 30.63
CA GLY A 522 17.97 22.95 31.01
C GLY A 522 16.73 22.19 30.52
N ILE A 523 16.89 21.07 29.81
CA ILE A 523 15.80 20.18 29.41
C ILE A 523 15.76 18.98 30.34
N LYS A 524 14.56 18.59 30.77
CA LYS A 524 14.33 17.44 31.62
C LYS A 524 14.19 16.18 30.76
N PHE A 525 15.11 15.25 30.91
CA PHE A 525 15.11 13.93 30.28
C PHE A 525 14.64 12.87 31.26
N LYS A 526 14.06 11.78 30.74
CA LYS A 526 13.87 10.53 31.48
C LYS A 526 15.20 9.78 31.58
N ASP A 527 15.32 8.92 32.59
CA ASP A 527 16.45 8.02 32.76
C ASP A 527 16.42 6.84 31.77
N TYR A 528 17.42 5.95 31.80
CA TYR A 528 17.58 4.95 30.74
C TYR A 528 16.38 3.99 30.61
N ASN A 529 15.67 3.69 31.71
CA ASN A 529 14.58 2.71 31.67
C ASN A 529 13.46 3.13 30.72
N ALA A 530 13.18 4.44 30.63
CA ALA A 530 12.15 4.97 29.75
C ALA A 530 12.42 4.77 28.25
N SER A 531 13.65 4.39 27.86
CA SER A 531 14.03 4.22 26.46
C SER A 531 13.18 3.16 25.77
N ILE A 532 12.93 2.03 26.45
CA ILE A 532 12.13 0.92 25.92
C ILE A 532 10.71 0.94 26.49
N ASP A 533 10.55 1.27 27.78
CA ASP A 533 9.26 1.25 28.48
C ASP A 533 8.18 2.09 27.77
N ILE A 534 8.56 3.22 27.16
CA ILE A 534 7.62 4.12 26.46
C ILE A 534 6.89 3.44 25.29
N PHE A 535 7.46 2.40 24.69
CA PHE A 535 6.82 1.64 23.61
C PHE A 535 5.95 0.49 24.12
N LEU A 536 6.20 0.02 25.34
CA LEU A 536 5.48 -1.10 25.96
C LEU A 536 4.23 -0.62 26.73
N GLU A 537 4.20 0.64 27.15
CA GLU A 537 3.07 1.26 27.88
C GLU A 537 1.93 1.80 26.97
N LYS A 538 2.03 1.66 25.64
CA LYS A 538 1.08 2.23 24.67
C LYS A 538 -0.31 1.58 24.64
#